data_AF-A0A940LFC6-F1
#
_entry.id   AF-A0A940LFC6-F1
#
_cell.length_a   1.000
_cell.length_b   1.000
_cell.length_c   1.000
_cell.angle_alpha   90.00
_cell.angle_beta   90.00
_cell.angle_gamma   90.00
#
_symmetry.space_group_name_H-M   'P 1'
#
loop_
_entity.id
_entity.type
_entity.pdbx_description
1 polymer ?
#
loop_
_entity_poly.entity_id
_entity_poly.type
_entity_poly.pdbx_seq_one_letter_code
_entity_poly.pdbx_strand_id
1 'polypeptide(L)'
;IKNREFNQELQTTIYRIIQEQITNVIKYACATSVKVVIAGTNDDIAVQVQDNGIGFDLKEKSKGNGITNMISRAETLGGSLKFETAPGEGCTMTVEFPLSTL
;
A
#
# COMPACT_ATOMS: atom_id res chain seq x y z
N ILE A 1 6.89 -14.27 -11.86
CA ILE A 1 7.61 -13.34 -10.93
C ILE A 1 9.09 -13.70 -10.77
N LYS A 2 9.50 -14.97 -10.57
CA LYS A 2 10.94 -15.32 -10.46
C LYS A 2 11.67 -14.93 -11.76
N ASN A 3 12.59 -13.95 -11.68
CA ASN A 3 13.52 -13.47 -12.72
C ASN A 3 13.05 -12.31 -13.63
N ARG A 4 12.08 -11.48 -13.24
CA ARG A 4 11.83 -10.18 -13.90
C ARG A 4 12.54 -9.06 -13.15
N GLU A 5 13.39 -8.30 -13.83
CA GLU A 5 13.91 -7.04 -13.30
C GLU A 5 12.86 -5.95 -13.47
N PHE A 6 12.47 -5.33 -12.35
CA PHE A 6 11.60 -4.16 -12.35
C PHE A 6 12.46 -2.90 -12.36
N ASN A 7 11.95 -1.80 -12.92
CA ASN A 7 12.58 -0.50 -12.82
C ASN A 7 12.91 -0.17 -11.34
N GLN A 8 14.13 0.32 -11.07
CA GLN A 8 14.62 0.64 -9.72
C GLN A 8 13.74 1.67 -9.00
N GLU A 9 13.17 2.62 -9.73
CA GLU A 9 12.25 3.61 -9.20
C GLU A 9 10.96 2.96 -8.70
N LEU A 10 10.40 2.02 -9.48
CA LEU A 10 9.23 1.23 -9.07
C LEU A 10 9.51 0.42 -7.81
N GLN A 11 10.64 -0.28 -7.75
CA GLN A 11 11.03 -1.06 -6.57
C GLN A 11 11.14 -0.18 -5.32
N THR A 12 11.77 0.99 -5.46
CA THR A 12 11.96 1.95 -4.37
C THR A 12 10.62 2.51 -3.90
N THR A 13 9.72 2.86 -4.83
CA THR A 13 8.38 3.35 -4.52
C THR A 13 7.56 2.31 -3.79
N ILE A 14 7.54 1.06 -4.27
CA ILE A 14 6.85 -0.06 -3.61
C ILE A 14 7.39 -0.25 -2.19
N TYR A 15 8.71 -0.28 -2.02
CA TYR A 15 9.34 -0.42 -0.71
C TYR A 15 8.91 0.69 0.26
N ARG A 16 8.90 1.94 -0.20
CA ARG A 16 8.50 3.09 0.63
C ARG A 16 7.03 3.06 1.02
N ILE A 17 6.15 2.61 0.12
CA ILE A 17 4.72 2.45 0.41
C ILE A 17 4.52 1.36 1.47
N ILE A 18 5.16 0.20 1.31
CA ILE A 18 5.11 -0.87 2.32
C ILE A 18 5.65 -0.36 3.66
N GLN A 19 6.80 0.32 3.67
CA GLN A 19 7.42 0.85 4.89
C GLN A 19 6.50 1.82 5.64
N GLU A 20 5.88 2.76 4.92
CA GLU A 20 4.95 3.73 5.52
C GLU A 20 3.72 3.00 6.09
N GLN A 21 3.16 2.05 5.36
CA GLN A 21 1.98 1.32 5.84
C GLN A 21 2.30 0.44 7.04
N ILE A 22 3.42 -0.28 7.06
CA ILE A 22 3.86 -1.04 8.24
C ILE A 22 4.09 -0.10 9.44
N THR A 23 4.64 1.09 9.20
CA THR A 23 4.82 2.10 10.25
C THR A 23 3.46 2.56 10.82
N ASN A 24 2.45 2.74 9.96
CA ASN A 24 1.10 3.06 10.40
C ASN A 24 0.48 1.94 11.25
N VAL A 25 0.68 0.68 10.86
CA VAL A 25 0.22 -0.48 11.64
C VAL A 25 0.85 -0.47 13.03
N ILE A 26 2.17 -0.34 13.11
CA ILE A 26 2.93 -0.35 14.38
C ILE A 26 2.49 0.80 15.30
N LYS A 27 2.27 2.00 14.75
CA LYS A 27 1.97 3.19 15.56
C LYS A 27 0.51 3.31 15.97
N TYR A 28 -0.42 2.83 15.14
CA TYR A 28 -1.83 3.22 15.26
C TYR A 28 -2.82 2.06 15.27
N ALA A 29 -2.48 0.88 14.75
CA ALA A 29 -3.50 -0.15 14.50
C ALA A 29 -3.81 -1.02 15.72
N CYS A 30 -2.93 -1.09 16.73
CA CYS A 30 -3.04 -2.10 17.81
C CYS A 30 -3.26 -3.52 17.28
N ALA A 31 -2.76 -3.80 16.07
CA ALA A 31 -2.94 -5.08 15.39
C ALA A 31 -2.07 -6.17 16.01
N THR A 32 -2.55 -7.42 15.98
CA THR A 32 -1.77 -8.59 16.41
C THR A 32 -1.10 -9.30 15.23
N SER A 33 -1.53 -8.98 14.01
CA SER A 33 -0.96 -9.55 12.79
C SER A 33 -1.02 -8.54 11.64
N VAL A 34 -0.04 -8.67 10.74
CA VAL A 34 -0.02 -7.98 9.46
C VAL A 34 0.40 -8.96 8.39
N LYS A 35 -0.25 -8.90 7.23
CA LYS A 35 0.02 -9.72 6.06
C LYS A 35 0.41 -8.81 4.91
N VAL A 36 1.53 -9.12 4.26
CA VAL A 36 1.98 -8.45 3.05
C VAL A 36 1.95 -9.47 1.92
N VAL A 37 1.24 -9.13 0.84
CA VAL A 37 1.15 -9.94 -0.37
C VAL A 37 1.65 -9.10 -1.53
N ILE A 38 2.58 -9.65 -2.31
CA ILE A 38 3.06 -9.06 -3.55
C ILE A 38 2.71 -10.04 -4.66
N ALA A 39 1.88 -9.60 -5.60
CA ALA A 39 1.47 -10.35 -6.77
C ALA A 39 1.80 -9.56 -8.02
N GLY A 40 2.10 -10.22 -9.12
CA GLY A 40 2.37 -9.54 -10.37
C GLY A 40 2.10 -10.44 -11.56
N THR A 41 1.56 -9.83 -12.61
CA THR A 41 1.34 -10.45 -13.91
C THR A 41 2.39 -9.95 -14.91
N ASN A 42 2.13 -10.13 -16.21
CA ASN A 42 2.95 -9.50 -17.24
C ASN A 42 2.66 -8.00 -17.33
N ASP A 43 1.45 -7.57 -16.98
CA ASP A 43 0.92 -6.25 -17.25
C ASP A 43 0.85 -5.36 -16.01
N ASP A 44 0.88 -5.96 -14.82
CA ASP A 44 0.77 -5.23 -13.54
C ASP A 44 1.58 -5.86 -12.40
N ILE A 45 1.81 -5.05 -11.37
CA ILE A 45 2.24 -5.49 -10.04
C ILE A 45 1.31 -4.88 -8.99
N ALA A 46 0.85 -5.72 -8.07
CA ALA A 46 -0.02 -5.36 -6.97
C ALA A 46 0.63 -5.71 -5.63
N VAL A 47 0.52 -4.80 -4.66
CA VAL A 47 0.92 -5.02 -3.28
C VAL A 47 -0.26 -4.77 -2.37
N GLN A 48 -0.56 -5.74 -1.53
CA GLN A 48 -1.57 -5.64 -0.49
C GLN A 48 -0.91 -5.74 0.89
N VAL A 49 -1.25 -4.79 1.77
CA VAL A 49 -0.88 -4.82 3.19
C VAL A 49 -2.16 -4.82 4.01
N GLN A 50 -2.40 -5.91 4.74
CA GLN A 50 -3.60 -6.11 5.54
C GLN A 50 -3.23 -6.30 7.00
N ASP A 51 -3.87 -5.56 7.91
CA ASP A 51 -3.78 -5.76 9.35
C ASP A 51 -5.15 -6.02 9.97
N ASN A 52 -5.16 -6.66 11.14
CA ASN A 52 -6.37 -6.96 11.92
C ASN A 52 -6.55 -5.99 13.10
N GLY A 53 -6.11 -4.74 12.95
CA GLY A 53 -6.15 -3.74 14.00
C GLY A 53 -7.52 -3.09 14.19
N ILE A 54 -7.52 -1.95 14.88
CA ILE A 54 -8.72 -1.19 15.24
C ILE A 54 -9.37 -0.47 14.05
N GLY A 55 -8.73 -0.45 12.88
CA GLY A 55 -9.19 0.30 11.71
C GLY A 55 -9.35 1.81 11.96
N PHE A 56 -9.89 2.53 10.99
CA PHE A 56 -10.21 3.95 11.12
C PHE A 56 -11.28 4.38 10.12
N ASP A 57 -11.95 5.51 10.36
CA ASP A 57 -12.81 6.13 9.35
C ASP A 57 -11.95 6.96 8.38
N LEU A 58 -11.98 6.57 7.11
CA LEU A 58 -11.30 7.25 6.01
C LEU A 58 -11.79 8.69 5.77
N LYS A 59 -13.05 9.00 6.12
CA LYS A 59 -13.64 10.34 5.98
C LYS A 59 -13.21 11.25 7.12
N GLU A 60 -13.10 10.73 8.33
CA GLU A 60 -12.70 11.52 9.51
C GLU A 60 -11.19 11.75 9.58
N LYS A 61 -10.37 10.77 9.18
CA LYS A 61 -8.95 10.99 8.91
C LYS A 61 -8.80 11.73 7.58
N SER A 62 -9.14 13.02 7.55
CA SER A 62 -8.79 13.93 6.46
C SER A 62 -7.32 13.70 6.12
N LYS A 63 -7.08 13.10 4.95
CA LYS A 63 -5.84 12.43 4.53
C LYS A 63 -4.59 12.87 5.32
N GLY A 64 -4.30 12.18 6.42
CA GLY A 64 -3.06 12.43 7.16
C GLY A 64 -1.86 12.34 6.22
N ASN A 65 -0.78 13.08 6.49
CA ASN A 65 0.35 13.23 5.57
C ASN A 65 0.84 11.88 5.00
N GLY A 66 0.83 10.80 5.78
CA GLY A 66 1.22 9.46 5.32
C GLY A 66 0.36 8.90 4.19
N ILE A 67 -0.99 8.98 4.29
CA ILE A 67 -1.90 8.45 3.26
C ILE A 67 -1.77 9.26 1.97
N THR A 68 -1.78 10.59 2.05
CA THR A 68 -1.61 11.46 0.88
C THR A 68 -0.27 11.21 0.19
N ASN A 69 0.81 11.06 0.97
CA ASN A 69 2.14 10.80 0.43
C ASN A 69 2.22 9.45 -0.28
N MET A 70 1.58 8.41 0.24
CA MET A 70 1.55 7.09 -0.42
C MET A 70 0.76 7.16 -1.73
N ILE A 71 -0.40 7.82 -1.74
CA ILE A 71 -1.22 8.00 -2.95
C ILE A 71 -0.42 8.77 -4.01
N SER A 72 0.15 9.92 -3.65
CA SER A 72 0.92 10.74 -4.58
C SER A 72 2.13 9.98 -5.16
N ARG A 73 2.84 9.19 -4.35
CA ARG A 73 3.95 8.35 -4.84
C ARG A 73 3.48 7.29 -5.83
N ALA A 74 2.33 6.68 -5.60
CA ALA A 74 1.77 5.71 -6.53
C ALA A 74 1.39 6.38 -7.86
N GLU A 75 0.71 7.52 -7.79
CA GLU A 75 0.27 8.30 -8.95
C GLU A 75 1.44 8.79 -9.83
N THR A 76 2.59 9.17 -9.23
CA THR A 76 3.79 9.59 -9.98
C THR A 76 4.30 8.52 -10.94
N LEU A 77 4.07 7.24 -10.66
CA LEU A 77 4.45 6.12 -11.53
C LEU A 77 3.26 5.53 -12.29
N GLY A 78 2.16 6.28 -12.43
CA GLY A 78 0.95 5.85 -13.11
C GLY A 78 0.19 4.74 -12.37
N GLY A 79 0.52 4.48 -11.10
CA GLY A 79 -0.15 3.52 -10.25
C GLY A 79 -1.37 4.11 -9.53
N SER A 80 -2.09 3.24 -8.83
CA SER A 80 -3.22 3.61 -7.99
C SER A 80 -3.09 2.98 -6.61
N LEU A 81 -3.64 3.63 -5.59
CA LEU A 81 -3.63 3.14 -4.22
C LEU A 81 -5.00 3.34 -3.57
N LYS A 82 -5.53 2.28 -2.96
CA LYS A 82 -6.80 2.28 -2.23
C LYS A 82 -6.64 1.76 -0.82
N PHE A 83 -7.52 2.24 0.06
CA PHE A 83 -7.68 1.75 1.43
C PHE A 83 -9.10 1.26 1.63
N GLU A 84 -9.23 0.11 2.29
CA GLU A 84 -10.47 -0.46 2.77
C GLU A 84 -10.33 -0.64 4.28
N THR A 85 -11.08 0.14 5.05
CA THR A 85 -11.02 0.15 6.52
C THR A 85 -12.30 0.75 7.10
N ALA A 86 -12.65 0.31 8.28
CA ALA A 86 -13.67 0.91 9.13
C ALA A 86 -13.28 0.68 10.61
N PRO A 87 -13.80 1.47 11.56
CA PRO A 87 -13.59 1.23 12.99
C PRO A 87 -13.96 -0.21 13.38
N GLY A 88 -12.99 -0.95 13.92
CA GLY A 88 -13.10 -2.34 14.35
C GLY A 88 -12.81 -3.40 13.27
N GLU A 89 -12.59 -3.01 12.01
CA GLU A 89 -12.46 -3.95 10.88
C GLU A 89 -11.02 -4.10 10.35
N GLY A 90 -10.03 -3.54 11.06
CA GLY A 90 -8.66 -3.49 10.57
C GLY A 90 -8.50 -2.58 9.37
N CYS A 91 -7.46 -2.81 8.57
CA CYS A 91 -7.16 -2.01 7.40
C CYS A 91 -6.52 -2.87 6.31
N THR A 92 -6.98 -2.67 5.07
CA THR A 92 -6.38 -3.23 3.87
C THR A 92 -5.96 -2.09 2.95
N MET A 93 -4.66 -1.96 2.71
CA MET A 93 -4.09 -1.11 1.67
C MET A 93 -3.79 -1.96 0.45
N THR A 94 -4.24 -1.52 -0.73
CA THR A 94 -3.85 -2.13 -2.02
C THR A 94 -3.25 -1.06 -2.91
N VAL A 95 -2.06 -1.30 -3.45
CA VAL A 95 -1.41 -0.46 -4.46
C VAL A 95 -1.11 -1.28 -5.71
N GLU A 96 -1.37 -0.71 -6.87
CA GLU A 96 -1.23 -1.37 -8.18
C GLU A 96 -0.46 -0.46 -9.13
N PHE A 97 0.47 -1.04 -9.89
CA PHE A 97 1.24 -0.33 -10.91
C PHE A 97 1.17 -1.08 -12.24
N PRO A 98 0.82 -0.40 -13.36
CA PRO A 98 0.94 -0.98 -14.69
C PRO A 98 2.41 -1.13 -15.07
N LEU A 99 2.78 -2.27 -15.62
CA LEU A 99 4.13 -2.59 -16.08
C LEU A 99 4.34 -2.35 -17.58
N SER A 100 3.26 -2.08 -18.32
CA SER A 100 3.31 -1.71 -19.74
C SER A 100 3.82 -0.28 -19.99
N THR A 101 3.86 0.53 -18.94
CA THR A 101 4.09 1.99 -19.01
C THR A 101 5.41 2.40 -18.34
N LEU A 102 6.19 1.44 -17.84
CA LEU A 102 7.45 1.61 -17.10
C LEU A 102 8.61 0.93 -17.82
#